data_AF-A0ABD3BM75-F1
#
_entry.id   AF-A0ABD3BM75-F1
#
_cell.length_a   1.000
_cell.length_b   1.000
_cell.length_c   1.000
_cell.angle_alpha   90.00
_cell.angle_beta   90.00
_cell.angle_gamma   90.00
#
_symmetry.space_group_name_H-M   'P 1'
#
loop_
_entity.id
_entity.type
_entity.pdbx_description
1 polymer ?
#
loop_
_entity_poly.entity_id
_entity_poly.type
_entity_poly.pdbx_seq_one_letter_code
_entity_poly.pdbx_strand_id
1 'polypeptide(L)'
;MLFILFYFPTFPNTKKIEPVAEPFGILMKVPKLDDAIIQEQINLAKLQLDEKTRLKDSIQLQIQDKRDNTQIHRLNCESAKDECNTAKILLKSKLKQLREESSVDDLQLKILRKELQIIKEIIVKATEDANEAEMKCNAENVKIKQLQVKFRAVNDACQAAYVHLQSLKKKLSTKNQHFFRYKDDVAFANNHKRDNNTTALNRLCTDQVERLMQVWNTNDEFRRDYVRSNAKSTIHRLGTLDGRSLGPGEKPPVLPDLAQRISTTVKNVTLDDKLPKRRNEHENRKVTIRKPALNEAELTKKAEEMVKEEEKAEAELKGQQRQDELVKAEIASEKKMRKLRKKEKKKGKKKANVIIADAMDVDNEVSDSETLSAETSKEDEKSTVVPKKTQKSRSLTKALSVLPAVLRSRTKKSHRQLAWTGLICLFLYSIMAREC
;
A
#
# COMPACT_ATOMS: atom_id res chain seq x y z
N MET A 1 79.52 -49.45 46.61
CA MET A 1 78.15 -49.83 47.01
C MET A 1 77.35 -48.55 47.18
N LEU A 2 76.23 -48.25 46.55
CA LEU A 2 75.32 -48.98 45.67
C LEU A 2 74.48 -47.89 44.99
N PHE A 3 74.49 -47.87 43.65
CA PHE A 3 73.57 -47.11 42.82
C PHE A 3 72.14 -47.65 43.01
N ILE A 4 71.17 -46.78 43.28
CA ILE A 4 69.75 -47.06 43.03
C ILE A 4 69.16 -45.88 42.28
N LEU A 5 69.18 -46.00 40.94
CA LEU A 5 68.13 -45.49 40.08
C LEU A 5 66.87 -46.32 40.35
N PHE A 6 65.68 -45.72 40.32
CA PHE A 6 64.55 -46.14 39.45
C PHE A 6 63.27 -45.36 39.81
N TYR A 7 62.71 -44.74 38.77
CA TYR A 7 61.28 -44.51 38.51
C TYR A 7 60.51 -43.44 39.31
N PHE A 8 60.51 -42.22 38.76
CA PHE A 8 59.35 -41.31 38.86
C PHE A 8 58.28 -41.75 37.84
N PRO A 9 57.03 -41.99 38.25
CA PRO A 9 55.95 -42.28 37.31
C PRO A 9 55.53 -41.00 36.58
N THR A 10 55.74 -40.98 35.28
CA THR A 10 55.08 -40.07 34.34
C THR A 10 53.57 -40.31 34.39
N PHE A 11 52.80 -39.36 34.90
CA PHE A 11 51.36 -39.31 34.69
C PHE A 11 51.07 -38.57 33.36
N PRO A 12 50.50 -39.24 32.34
CA PRO A 12 49.94 -38.57 31.19
C PRO A 12 48.44 -38.34 31.44
N ASN A 13 48.02 -37.08 31.53
CA ASN A 13 46.79 -36.60 30.91
C ASN A 13 46.63 -35.11 31.20
N THR A 14 47.20 -34.29 30.34
CA THR A 14 46.65 -32.97 30.04
C THR A 14 45.30 -33.20 29.37
N LYS A 15 44.26 -33.44 30.17
CA LYS A 15 42.90 -33.11 29.74
C LYS A 15 42.96 -31.63 29.42
N LYS A 16 42.99 -31.31 28.12
CA LYS A 16 42.62 -29.98 27.63
C LYS A 16 41.24 -29.72 28.22
N ILE A 17 41.21 -28.94 29.28
CA ILE A 17 40.00 -28.31 29.76
C ILE A 17 39.64 -27.38 28.61
N GLU A 18 38.75 -27.83 27.73
CA GLU A 18 38.05 -26.91 26.86
C GLU A 18 37.48 -25.82 27.76
N PRO A 19 37.75 -24.53 27.48
CA PRO A 19 37.14 -23.47 28.25
C PRO A 19 35.64 -23.58 28.03
N VAL A 20 34.94 -24.21 28.97
CA VAL A 20 33.51 -24.07 29.11
C VAL A 20 33.30 -22.57 29.18
N ALA A 21 32.77 -22.00 28.10
CA ALA A 21 32.51 -20.59 27.94
C ALA A 21 31.30 -20.20 28.82
N GLU A 22 31.35 -20.54 30.10
CA GLU A 22 30.41 -20.02 31.07
C GLU A 22 30.74 -18.54 31.29
N PRO A 23 29.80 -17.63 31.00
CA PRO A 23 29.99 -16.23 31.32
C PRO A 23 30.15 -16.12 32.84
N PHE A 24 31.22 -15.47 33.28
CA PHE A 24 31.47 -15.26 34.71
C PHE A 24 30.28 -14.54 35.36
N GLY A 25 29.85 -15.01 36.54
CA GLY A 25 28.79 -14.41 37.34
C GLY A 25 29.19 -13.12 38.08
N ILE A 26 30.12 -12.33 37.52
CA ILE A 26 30.65 -11.11 38.15
C ILE A 26 29.66 -9.94 37.98
N LEU A 27 28.96 -9.89 36.85
CA LEU A 27 27.99 -8.84 36.55
C LEU A 27 26.61 -9.18 37.12
N MET A 28 25.91 -8.17 37.64
CA MET A 28 24.53 -8.33 38.08
C MET A 28 23.63 -8.63 36.88
N LYS A 29 22.93 -9.76 36.95
CA LYS A 29 22.02 -10.18 35.88
C LYS A 29 20.77 -9.31 35.86
N VAL A 30 20.52 -8.70 34.70
CA VAL A 30 19.25 -8.01 34.43
C VAL A 30 18.39 -8.97 33.59
N PRO A 31 17.21 -9.40 34.08
CA PRO A 31 16.27 -10.18 33.28
C PRO A 31 15.74 -9.38 32.10
N LYS A 32 15.39 -10.09 31.03
CA LYS A 32 14.59 -9.50 29.96
C LYS A 32 13.15 -9.34 30.47
N LEU A 33 12.58 -8.16 30.27
CA LEU A 33 11.20 -7.88 30.61
C LEU A 33 10.33 -8.28 29.40
N ASP A 34 9.78 -9.48 29.47
CA ASP A 34 8.77 -9.94 28.53
C ASP A 34 7.40 -9.47 29.01
N ASP A 35 7.06 -8.23 28.62
CA ASP A 35 5.74 -7.68 28.88
C ASP A 35 4.74 -8.32 27.92
N ALA A 36 4.12 -9.43 28.37
CA ALA A 36 3.21 -10.25 27.57
C ALA A 36 2.09 -9.41 26.93
N ILE A 37 1.60 -8.40 27.65
CA ILE A 37 0.58 -7.47 27.18
C ILE A 37 1.07 -6.68 25.96
N ILE A 38 2.27 -6.10 26.03
CA ILE A 38 2.83 -5.32 24.91
C ILE A 38 3.15 -6.25 23.73
N GLN A 39 3.63 -7.46 23.99
CA GLN A 39 3.89 -8.45 22.95
C GLN A 39 2.62 -8.88 22.21
N GLU A 40 1.53 -9.14 22.94
CA GLU A 40 0.23 -9.45 22.37
C GLU A 40 -0.31 -8.27 21.55
N GLN A 41 -0.19 -7.03 22.07
CA GLN A 41 -0.55 -5.82 21.32
C GLN A 41 0.26 -5.68 20.04
N ILE A 42 1.57 -5.96 20.07
CA ILE A 42 2.43 -5.96 18.88
C ILE A 42 1.96 -7.01 17.86
N ASN A 43 1.60 -8.21 18.32
CA ASN A 43 1.15 -9.28 17.44
C ASN A 43 -0.22 -8.96 16.82
N LEU A 44 -1.15 -8.41 17.60
CA LEU A 44 -2.43 -7.93 17.09
C LEU A 44 -2.24 -6.80 16.07
N ALA A 45 -1.38 -5.83 16.36
CA ALA A 45 -1.09 -4.72 15.45
C ALA A 45 -0.42 -5.19 14.14
N LYS A 46 0.43 -6.23 14.17
CA LYS A 46 0.97 -6.86 12.96
C LYS A 46 -0.14 -7.49 12.13
N LEU A 47 -1.02 -8.27 12.75
CA LEU A 47 -2.13 -8.91 12.05
C LEU A 47 -3.04 -7.89 11.35
N GLN A 48 -3.40 -6.81 12.06
CA GLN A 48 -4.19 -5.72 11.49
C GLN A 48 -3.47 -5.01 10.32
N LEU A 49 -2.16 -4.83 10.42
CA LEU A 49 -1.36 -4.24 9.34
C LEU A 49 -1.36 -5.15 8.10
N ASP A 50 -1.21 -6.46 8.29
CA ASP A 50 -1.20 -7.45 7.21
C ASP A 50 -2.57 -7.52 6.51
N GLU A 51 -3.66 -7.53 7.27
CA GLU A 51 -5.04 -7.49 6.74
C GLU A 51 -5.26 -6.24 5.88
N LYS A 52 -4.91 -5.06 6.40
CA LYS A 52 -5.06 -3.80 5.66
C LYS A 52 -4.16 -3.78 4.41
N THR A 53 -2.96 -4.33 4.49
CA THR A 53 -2.04 -4.43 3.34
C THR A 53 -2.63 -5.33 2.25
N ARG A 54 -3.23 -6.47 2.61
CA ARG A 54 -3.94 -7.34 1.65
C ARG A 54 -5.11 -6.62 0.98
N LEU A 55 -5.88 -5.82 1.74
CA LEU A 55 -6.97 -5.01 1.19
C LEU A 55 -6.45 -3.95 0.21
N LYS A 56 -5.37 -3.27 0.56
CA LYS A 56 -4.70 -2.30 -0.31
C LYS A 56 -4.29 -2.92 -1.63
N ASP A 57 -3.64 -4.08 -1.57
CA ASP A 57 -3.13 -4.79 -2.75
C ASP A 57 -4.29 -5.33 -3.62
N SER A 58 -5.37 -5.82 -3.00
CA SER A 58 -6.60 -6.21 -3.70
C SER A 58 -7.23 -5.04 -4.47
N ILE A 59 -7.32 -3.86 -3.84
CA ILE A 59 -7.83 -2.64 -4.51
C ILE A 59 -6.90 -2.23 -5.65
N GLN A 60 -5.58 -2.35 -5.46
CA GLN A 60 -4.61 -2.04 -6.51
C GLN A 60 -4.79 -2.93 -7.74
N LEU A 61 -5.03 -4.22 -7.55
CA LEU A 61 -5.35 -5.16 -8.63
C LEU A 61 -6.65 -4.79 -9.34
N GLN A 62 -7.70 -4.43 -8.60
CA GLN A 62 -8.97 -3.97 -9.19
C GLN A 62 -8.79 -2.68 -10.02
N ILE A 63 -7.96 -1.74 -9.56
CA ILE A 63 -7.64 -0.54 -10.32
C ILE A 63 -6.94 -0.91 -11.64
N GLN A 64 -6.01 -1.86 -11.59
CA GLN A 64 -5.28 -2.29 -12.79
C GLN A 64 -6.21 -2.98 -13.80
N ASP A 65 -7.04 -3.92 -13.35
CA ASP A 65 -8.04 -4.58 -14.21
C ASP A 65 -8.95 -3.55 -14.90
N LYS A 66 -9.42 -2.53 -14.16
CA LYS A 66 -10.27 -1.49 -14.75
C LYS A 66 -9.51 -0.61 -15.74
N ARG A 67 -8.22 -0.34 -15.52
CA ARG A 67 -7.38 0.39 -16.50
C ARG A 67 -7.20 -0.40 -17.79
N ASP A 68 -7.01 -1.71 -17.68
CA ASP A 68 -6.84 -2.58 -18.84
C ASP A 68 -8.14 -2.64 -19.66
N ASN A 69 -9.30 -2.77 -18.99
CA ASN A 69 -10.61 -2.69 -19.65
C ASN A 69 -10.84 -1.32 -20.32
N THR A 70 -10.45 -0.22 -19.66
CA THR A 70 -10.61 1.12 -20.22
C THR A 70 -9.75 1.32 -21.45
N GLN A 71 -8.55 0.73 -21.47
CA GLN A 71 -7.68 0.71 -22.63
C GLN A 71 -8.30 -0.07 -23.79
N ILE A 72 -8.92 -1.22 -23.54
CA ILE A 72 -9.64 -2.00 -24.56
C ILE A 72 -10.80 -1.18 -25.14
N HIS A 73 -11.64 -0.58 -24.30
CA HIS A 73 -12.76 0.26 -24.76
C HIS A 73 -12.29 1.50 -25.53
N ARG A 74 -11.16 2.07 -25.15
CA ARG A 74 -10.53 3.18 -25.88
C ARG A 74 -10.12 2.75 -27.29
N LEU A 75 -9.42 1.62 -27.42
CA LEU A 75 -9.00 1.11 -28.72
C LEU A 75 -10.21 0.80 -29.63
N ASN A 76 -11.28 0.22 -29.08
CA ASN A 76 -12.51 -0.03 -29.83
C ASN A 76 -13.18 1.28 -30.30
N CYS A 77 -13.18 2.32 -29.45
CA CYS A 77 -13.69 3.63 -29.80
C CYS A 77 -12.85 4.30 -30.91
N GLU A 78 -11.52 4.18 -30.85
CA GLU A 78 -10.60 4.67 -31.88
C GLU A 78 -10.85 3.96 -33.22
N SER A 79 -10.97 2.62 -33.22
CA SER A 79 -11.30 1.84 -34.43
C SER A 79 -12.64 2.27 -35.07
N ALA A 80 -13.71 2.37 -34.27
CA ALA A 80 -15.03 2.79 -34.78
C ALA A 80 -15.02 4.25 -35.30
N LYS A 81 -14.23 5.14 -34.68
CA LYS A 81 -14.04 6.52 -35.17
C LYS A 81 -13.31 6.54 -36.50
N ASP A 82 -12.30 5.69 -36.69
CA ASP A 82 -11.58 5.57 -37.95
C ASP A 82 -12.47 5.01 -39.07
N GLU A 83 -13.28 3.99 -38.80
CA GLU A 83 -14.31 3.48 -39.73
C GLU A 83 -15.35 4.54 -40.12
N CYS A 84 -15.80 5.33 -39.14
CA CYS A 84 -16.69 6.47 -39.40
C CYS A 84 -16.03 7.51 -40.31
N ASN A 85 -14.74 7.80 -40.09
CA ASN A 85 -13.99 8.77 -40.88
C ASN A 85 -13.75 8.29 -42.31
N THR A 86 -13.40 7.02 -42.52
CA THR A 86 -13.24 6.44 -43.86
C THR A 86 -14.58 6.44 -44.61
N ALA A 87 -15.68 6.07 -43.96
CA ALA A 87 -17.02 6.14 -44.55
C ALA A 87 -17.44 7.58 -44.89
N LYS A 88 -17.12 8.58 -44.05
CA LYS A 88 -17.35 10.00 -44.36
C LYS A 88 -16.53 10.50 -45.54
N ILE A 89 -15.29 10.06 -45.69
CA ILE A 89 -14.45 10.40 -46.84
C ILE A 89 -15.05 9.79 -48.12
N LEU A 90 -15.47 8.53 -48.08
CA LEU A 90 -16.16 7.87 -49.18
C LEU A 90 -17.49 8.55 -49.53
N LEU A 91 -18.25 8.99 -48.53
CA LEU A 91 -19.49 9.76 -48.77
C LEU A 91 -19.20 11.04 -49.53
N LYS A 92 -18.15 11.79 -49.14
CA LYS A 92 -17.74 13.03 -49.80
C LYS A 92 -17.29 12.80 -51.24
N SER A 93 -16.54 11.73 -51.52
CA SER A 93 -16.11 11.42 -52.89
C SER A 93 -17.30 11.00 -53.77
N LYS A 94 -18.22 10.18 -53.24
CA LYS A 94 -19.45 9.78 -53.95
C LYS A 94 -20.41 10.93 -54.20
N LEU A 95 -20.53 11.88 -53.27
CA LEU A 95 -21.32 13.11 -53.48
C LEU A 95 -20.70 14.00 -54.57
N LYS A 96 -19.37 14.02 -54.69
CA LYS A 96 -18.69 14.72 -55.78
C LYS A 96 -18.97 14.05 -57.13
N GLN A 97 -18.89 12.72 -57.20
CA GLN A 97 -19.25 11.94 -58.40
C GLN A 97 -20.70 12.20 -58.82
N LEU A 98 -21.66 12.16 -57.89
CA LEU A 98 -23.08 12.45 -58.18
C LEU A 98 -23.29 13.86 -58.76
N ARG A 99 -22.50 14.85 -58.32
CA ARG A 99 -22.57 16.23 -58.84
C ARG A 99 -22.03 16.30 -60.27
N GLU A 100 -20.94 15.60 -60.54
CA GLU A 100 -20.27 15.57 -61.85
C GLU A 100 -21.06 14.74 -62.89
N GLU A 101 -21.71 13.65 -62.48
CA GLU A 101 -22.49 12.72 -63.32
C GLU A 101 -23.98 13.13 -63.46
N SER A 102 -24.37 14.28 -62.93
CA SER A 102 -25.75 14.81 -63.02
C SER A 102 -26.23 15.13 -64.44
N SER A 103 -25.35 14.99 -65.45
CA SER A 103 -25.63 15.15 -66.88
C SER A 103 -25.66 13.84 -67.67
N VAL A 104 -25.46 12.66 -67.06
CA VAL A 104 -25.29 11.36 -67.76
C VAL A 104 -26.09 10.25 -67.06
N ASP A 105 -26.99 9.59 -67.80
CA ASP A 105 -27.76 8.36 -67.47
C ASP A 105 -28.55 8.28 -66.13
N ASP A 106 -29.89 8.33 -66.21
CA ASP A 106 -30.82 8.26 -65.06
C ASP A 106 -30.68 6.98 -64.19
N LEU A 107 -30.26 5.86 -64.81
CA LEU A 107 -29.99 4.61 -64.08
C LEU A 107 -28.74 4.72 -63.18
N GLN A 108 -27.66 5.34 -63.67
CA GLN A 108 -26.43 5.56 -62.90
C GLN A 108 -26.71 6.46 -61.68
N LEU A 109 -27.47 7.54 -61.87
CA LEU A 109 -27.89 8.42 -60.79
C LEU A 109 -28.72 7.71 -59.70
N LYS A 110 -29.64 6.83 -60.09
CA LYS A 110 -30.41 6.01 -59.15
C LYS A 110 -29.51 5.05 -58.36
N ILE A 111 -28.51 4.45 -59.00
CA ILE A 111 -27.53 3.57 -58.35
C ILE A 111 -26.72 4.36 -57.31
N LEU A 112 -26.14 5.50 -57.69
CA LEU A 112 -25.33 6.33 -56.79
C LEU A 112 -26.12 6.85 -55.59
N ARG A 113 -27.40 7.23 -55.79
CA ARG A 113 -28.27 7.63 -54.67
C ARG A 113 -28.46 6.49 -53.67
N LYS A 114 -28.60 5.24 -54.12
CA LYS A 114 -28.67 4.06 -53.23
C LYS A 114 -27.34 3.82 -52.52
N GLU A 115 -26.22 3.89 -53.22
CA GLU A 115 -24.88 3.77 -52.59
C GLU A 115 -24.65 4.83 -51.51
N LEU A 116 -25.03 6.09 -51.76
CA LEU A 116 -24.95 7.17 -50.79
C LEU A 116 -25.80 6.91 -49.56
N GLN A 117 -27.00 6.34 -49.75
CA GLN A 117 -27.88 5.98 -48.64
C GLN A 117 -27.25 4.88 -47.77
N ILE A 118 -26.69 3.84 -48.39
CA ILE A 118 -25.96 2.77 -47.70
C ILE A 118 -24.77 3.35 -46.92
N ILE A 119 -23.97 4.24 -47.51
CA ILE A 119 -22.83 4.86 -46.83
C ILE A 119 -23.28 5.71 -45.64
N LYS A 120 -24.38 6.47 -45.76
CA LYS A 120 -24.96 7.22 -44.64
C LYS A 120 -25.37 6.30 -43.49
N GLU A 121 -25.99 5.16 -43.79
CA GLU A 121 -26.36 4.17 -42.78
C GLU A 121 -25.13 3.57 -42.08
N ILE A 122 -24.06 3.26 -42.82
CA ILE A 122 -22.79 2.81 -42.24
C ILE A 122 -22.21 3.87 -41.30
N ILE A 123 -22.24 5.15 -41.70
CA ILE A 123 -21.78 6.25 -40.84
C ILE A 123 -22.61 6.31 -39.56
N VAL A 124 -23.94 6.23 -39.64
CA VAL A 124 -24.81 6.27 -38.46
C VAL A 124 -24.46 5.13 -37.51
N LYS A 125 -24.36 3.88 -38.01
CA LYS A 125 -23.97 2.71 -37.20
C LYS A 125 -22.60 2.88 -36.55
N ALA A 126 -21.58 3.21 -37.34
CA ALA A 126 -20.22 3.43 -36.81
C ALA A 126 -20.16 4.57 -35.78
N THR A 127 -21.00 5.62 -35.92
CA THR A 127 -21.09 6.66 -34.88
C THR A 127 -21.78 6.19 -33.60
N GLU A 128 -22.78 5.32 -33.70
CA GLU A 128 -23.47 4.74 -32.55
C GLU A 128 -22.50 3.83 -31.78
N ASP A 129 -21.78 2.96 -32.48
CA ASP A 129 -20.76 2.08 -31.91
C ASP A 129 -19.64 2.87 -31.22
N ALA A 130 -19.15 3.94 -31.86
CA ALA A 130 -18.14 4.82 -31.28
C ALA A 130 -18.61 5.51 -29.99
N ASN A 131 -19.86 5.99 -29.98
CA ASN A 131 -20.46 6.62 -28.80
C ASN A 131 -20.69 5.59 -27.67
N GLU A 132 -21.11 4.38 -28.00
CA GLU A 132 -21.30 3.31 -27.02
C GLU A 132 -19.96 2.94 -26.35
N ALA A 133 -18.90 2.76 -27.13
CA ALA A 133 -17.56 2.49 -26.61
C ALA A 133 -17.04 3.63 -25.71
N GLU A 134 -17.30 4.88 -26.09
CA GLU A 134 -16.93 6.06 -25.29
C GLU A 134 -17.68 6.10 -23.94
N MET A 135 -18.97 5.75 -23.93
CA MET A 135 -19.76 5.66 -22.70
C MET A 135 -19.24 4.58 -21.76
N LYS A 136 -18.82 3.41 -22.28
CA LYS A 136 -18.21 2.33 -21.50
C LYS A 136 -16.88 2.76 -20.88
N CYS A 137 -15.99 3.37 -21.67
CA CYS A 137 -14.72 3.93 -21.20
C CYS A 137 -14.92 4.97 -20.09
N ASN A 138 -15.87 5.90 -20.27
CA ASN A 138 -16.19 6.91 -19.28
C ASN A 138 -16.74 6.29 -17.98
N ALA A 139 -17.59 5.26 -18.09
CA ALA A 139 -18.16 4.56 -16.94
C ALA A 139 -17.07 3.85 -16.11
N GLU A 140 -16.09 3.22 -16.75
CA GLU A 140 -14.97 2.59 -16.05
C GLU A 140 -14.02 3.60 -15.42
N ASN A 141 -13.74 4.71 -16.10
CA ASN A 141 -12.95 5.80 -15.54
C ASN A 141 -13.55 6.36 -14.23
N VAL A 142 -14.88 6.44 -14.14
CA VAL A 142 -15.56 6.79 -12.87
C VAL A 142 -15.29 5.75 -11.79
N LYS A 143 -15.35 4.46 -12.11
CA LYS A 143 -15.04 3.37 -11.16
C LYS A 143 -13.57 3.41 -10.72
N ILE A 144 -12.64 3.69 -11.63
CA ILE A 144 -11.21 3.87 -11.30
C ILE A 144 -11.03 5.00 -10.28
N LYS A 145 -11.68 6.15 -10.48
CA LYS A 145 -11.61 7.27 -9.53
C LYS A 145 -12.17 6.88 -8.16
N GLN A 146 -13.29 6.17 -8.11
CA GLN A 146 -13.86 5.66 -6.85
C GLN A 146 -12.91 4.69 -6.14
N LEU A 147 -12.30 3.76 -6.87
CA LEU A 147 -11.32 2.83 -6.32
C LEU A 147 -10.05 3.55 -5.85
N GLN A 148 -9.60 4.60 -6.53
CA GLN A 148 -8.46 5.42 -6.11
C GLN A 148 -8.71 6.13 -4.78
N VAL A 149 -9.92 6.66 -4.56
CA VAL A 149 -10.29 7.24 -3.26
C VAL A 149 -10.25 6.18 -2.16
N LYS A 150 -10.84 5.00 -2.42
CA LYS A 150 -10.78 3.86 -1.47
C LYS A 150 -9.34 3.43 -1.20
N PHE A 151 -8.50 3.36 -2.23
CA PHE A 151 -7.10 3.01 -2.11
C PHE A 151 -6.35 3.98 -1.20
N ARG A 152 -6.57 5.30 -1.36
CA ARG A 152 -5.97 6.32 -0.49
C ARG A 152 -6.40 6.11 0.97
N ALA A 153 -7.70 5.98 1.22
CA ALA A 153 -8.21 5.74 2.57
C ALA A 153 -7.61 4.49 3.22
N VAL A 154 -7.52 3.37 2.47
CA VAL A 154 -6.90 2.13 2.97
C VAL A 154 -5.40 2.32 3.18
N ASN A 155 -4.70 3.01 2.27
CA ASN A 155 -3.27 3.28 2.40
C ASN A 155 -2.96 4.15 3.63
N ASP A 156 -3.77 5.17 3.90
CA ASP A 156 -3.65 6.00 5.09
C ASP A 156 -3.89 5.17 6.36
N ALA A 157 -4.87 4.26 6.33
CA ALA A 157 -5.12 3.33 7.42
C ALA A 157 -3.98 2.31 7.63
N CYS A 158 -3.30 1.87 6.56
CA CYS A 158 -2.09 1.04 6.64
C CYS A 158 -0.95 1.82 7.29
N GLN A 159 -0.73 3.07 6.88
CA GLN A 159 0.33 3.90 7.43
C GLN A 159 0.09 4.18 8.91
N ALA A 160 -1.14 4.49 9.30
CA ALA A 160 -1.51 4.66 10.71
C ALA A 160 -1.25 3.37 11.53
N ALA A 161 -1.63 2.20 11.00
CA ALA A 161 -1.36 0.91 11.65
C ALA A 161 0.15 0.63 11.78
N TYR A 162 0.95 1.00 10.78
CA TYR A 162 2.40 0.87 10.82
C TYR A 162 3.02 1.77 11.90
N VAL A 163 2.61 3.04 11.96
CA VAL A 163 3.07 3.98 13.00
C VAL A 163 2.71 3.47 14.40
N HIS A 164 1.48 2.95 14.56
CA HIS A 164 1.06 2.32 15.81
C HIS A 164 1.96 1.13 16.18
N LEU A 165 2.19 0.19 15.26
CA LEU A 165 3.11 -0.94 15.49
C LEU A 165 4.53 -0.48 15.87
N GLN A 166 5.05 0.57 15.24
CA GLN A 166 6.37 1.11 15.56
C GLN A 166 6.42 1.72 16.96
N SER A 167 5.36 2.43 17.38
CA SER A 167 5.25 2.99 18.73
C SER A 167 5.27 1.88 19.81
N LEU A 168 4.56 0.77 19.58
CA LEU A 168 4.56 -0.39 20.48
C LEU A 168 5.93 -1.07 20.58
N LYS A 169 6.61 -1.26 19.44
CA LYS A 169 7.98 -1.78 19.41
C LYS A 169 8.95 -0.86 20.16
N LYS A 170 8.82 0.46 19.98
CA LYS A 170 9.61 1.46 20.71
C LYS A 170 9.35 1.36 22.21
N LYS A 171 8.10 1.26 22.64
CA LYS A 171 7.71 1.08 24.05
C LYS A 171 8.31 -0.19 24.66
N LEU A 172 8.30 -1.30 23.92
CA LEU A 172 8.94 -2.53 24.37
C LEU A 172 10.47 -2.39 24.47
N SER A 173 11.08 -1.68 23.51
CA SER A 173 12.52 -1.41 23.51
C SER A 173 12.94 -0.53 24.69
N THR A 174 12.17 0.52 25.01
CA THR A 174 12.46 1.38 26.17
C THR A 174 12.36 0.61 27.48
N LYS A 175 11.35 -0.26 27.63
CA LYS A 175 11.25 -1.14 28.80
C LYS A 175 12.47 -2.07 28.93
N ASN A 176 12.94 -2.60 27.81
CA ASN A 176 14.09 -3.50 27.78
C ASN A 176 15.45 -2.79 27.65
N GLN A 177 15.50 -1.46 27.79
CA GLN A 177 16.72 -0.69 27.63
C GLN A 177 17.83 -1.19 28.58
N HIS A 178 17.50 -1.42 29.85
CA HIS A 178 18.47 -1.90 30.84
C HIS A 178 18.96 -3.32 30.55
N PHE A 179 18.11 -4.18 29.98
CA PHE A 179 18.49 -5.52 29.56
C PHE A 179 19.50 -5.51 28.41
N PHE A 180 19.27 -4.69 27.38
CA PHE A 180 20.20 -4.58 26.26
C PHE A 180 21.55 -4.00 26.70
N ARG A 181 21.54 -2.97 27.54
CA ARG A 181 22.78 -2.44 28.14
C ARG A 181 23.54 -3.48 28.95
N TYR A 182 22.84 -4.29 29.74
CA TYR A 182 23.45 -5.43 30.45
C TYR A 182 24.10 -6.42 29.48
N LYS A 183 23.47 -6.72 28.34
CA LYS A 183 24.06 -7.59 27.32
C LYS A 183 25.33 -7.00 26.72
N ASP A 184 25.35 -5.69 26.49
CA ASP A 184 26.55 -4.99 26.05
C ASP A 184 27.66 -5.05 27.12
N ASP A 185 27.33 -4.77 28.38
CA ASP A 185 28.26 -4.86 29.52
C ASP A 185 28.85 -6.28 29.66
N VAL A 186 28.05 -7.34 29.45
CA VAL A 186 28.53 -8.73 29.41
C VAL A 186 29.51 -8.96 28.27
N ALA A 187 29.25 -8.39 27.08
CA ALA A 187 30.18 -8.48 25.95
C ALA A 187 31.50 -7.74 26.25
N PHE A 188 31.43 -6.54 26.82
CA PHE A 188 32.61 -5.78 27.25
C PHE A 188 33.43 -6.52 28.31
N ALA A 189 32.78 -7.10 29.31
CA ALA A 189 33.45 -7.89 30.34
C ALA A 189 34.17 -9.11 29.76
N ASN A 190 33.55 -9.80 28.80
CA ASN A 190 34.17 -10.93 28.11
C ASN A 190 35.39 -10.50 27.28
N ASN A 191 35.35 -9.31 26.66
CA ASN A 191 36.50 -8.76 25.94
C ASN A 191 37.65 -8.42 26.89
N HIS A 192 37.37 -7.69 27.99
CA HIS A 192 38.39 -7.37 29.00
C HIS A 192 39.00 -8.62 29.65
N LYS A 193 38.18 -9.66 29.85
CA LYS A 193 38.67 -10.98 30.26
C LYS A 193 39.66 -11.55 29.26
N ARG A 194 39.31 -11.54 27.97
CA ARG A 194 40.18 -12.06 26.90
C ARG A 194 41.52 -11.30 26.84
N ASP A 195 41.47 -10.00 27.11
CA ASP A 195 42.64 -9.13 27.10
C ASP A 195 43.38 -9.09 28.47
N ASN A 196 42.95 -9.89 29.45
CA ASN A 196 43.46 -9.94 30.83
C ASN A 196 43.52 -8.58 31.56
N ASN A 197 42.70 -7.61 31.14
CA ASN A 197 42.65 -6.29 31.76
C ASN A 197 41.73 -6.27 32.98
N THR A 198 42.28 -6.66 34.13
CA THR A 198 41.55 -6.75 35.41
C THR A 198 41.08 -5.38 35.91
N THR A 199 41.85 -4.31 35.68
CA THR A 199 41.51 -2.97 36.14
C THR A 199 40.28 -2.41 35.41
N ALA A 200 40.22 -2.57 34.09
CA ALA A 200 39.06 -2.16 33.30
C ALA A 200 37.83 -3.01 33.62
N LEU A 201 38.01 -4.32 33.85
CA LEU A 201 36.93 -5.20 34.26
C LEU A 201 36.34 -4.79 35.62
N ASN A 202 37.19 -4.50 36.61
CA ASN A 202 36.73 -4.06 37.93
C ASN A 202 35.97 -2.73 37.86
N ARG A 203 36.44 -1.78 37.04
CA ARG A 203 35.73 -0.51 36.79
C ARG A 203 34.36 -0.77 36.16
N LEU A 204 34.29 -1.58 35.10
CA LEU A 204 33.03 -1.93 34.45
C LEU A 204 32.01 -2.54 35.44
N CYS A 205 32.46 -3.42 36.33
CA CYS A 205 31.60 -4.04 37.34
C CYS A 205 31.12 -3.01 38.38
N THR A 206 32.01 -2.13 38.84
CA THR A 206 31.67 -1.06 39.78
C THR A 206 30.64 -0.09 39.18
N ASP A 207 30.89 0.38 37.95
CA ASP A 207 29.99 1.28 37.24
C ASP A 207 28.64 0.62 36.95
N GLN A 208 28.63 -0.69 36.66
CA GLN A 208 27.39 -1.44 36.44
C GLN A 208 26.53 -1.44 37.71
N VAL A 209 27.14 -1.72 38.86
CA VAL A 209 26.45 -1.73 40.16
C VAL A 209 25.87 -0.36 40.46
N GLU A 210 26.67 0.69 40.31
CA GLU A 210 26.24 2.06 40.57
C GLU A 210 25.05 2.47 39.68
N ARG A 211 25.12 2.17 38.37
CA ARG A 211 24.01 2.41 37.44
C ARG A 211 22.76 1.62 37.82
N LEU A 212 22.89 0.36 38.20
CA LEU A 212 21.73 -0.46 38.59
C LEU A 212 21.12 0.09 39.88
N MET A 213 21.94 0.46 40.87
CA MET A 213 21.48 1.04 42.13
C MET A 213 20.76 2.38 41.91
N GLN A 214 21.26 3.22 41.01
CA GLN A 214 20.59 4.46 40.64
C GLN A 214 19.18 4.20 40.07
N VAL A 215 19.05 3.25 39.13
CA VAL A 215 17.76 2.88 38.53
C VAL A 215 16.85 2.22 39.57
N TRP A 216 17.41 1.37 40.43
CA TRP A 216 16.70 0.68 41.50
C TRP A 216 16.06 1.67 42.48
N ASN A 217 16.76 2.76 42.81
CA ASN A 217 16.29 3.79 43.72
C ASN A 217 15.35 4.80 43.06
N THR A 218 15.55 5.10 41.77
CA THR A 218 14.78 6.14 41.05
C THR A 218 13.47 5.61 40.45
N ASN A 219 13.45 4.37 39.95
CA ASN A 219 12.34 3.82 39.17
C ASN A 219 11.67 2.62 39.87
N ASP A 220 10.49 2.86 40.45
CA ASP A 220 9.70 1.82 41.11
C ASP A 220 9.11 0.78 40.13
N GLU A 221 8.81 1.15 38.89
CA GLU A 221 8.33 0.19 37.86
C GLU A 221 9.42 -0.84 37.56
N PHE A 222 10.66 -0.36 37.36
CA PHE A 222 11.81 -1.23 37.16
C PHE A 222 12.00 -2.19 38.35
N ARG A 223 11.89 -1.68 39.59
CA ARG A 223 12.03 -2.51 40.80
C ARG A 223 10.99 -3.62 40.84
N ARG A 224 9.71 -3.29 40.62
CA ARG A 224 8.62 -4.28 40.62
C ARG A 224 8.80 -5.33 39.54
N ASP A 225 9.15 -4.90 38.33
CA ASP A 225 9.33 -5.80 37.20
C ASP A 225 10.57 -6.70 37.37
N TYR A 226 11.67 -6.15 37.90
CA TYR A 226 12.87 -6.93 38.24
C TYR A 226 12.57 -8.01 39.29
N VAL A 227 11.85 -7.65 40.37
CA VAL A 227 11.43 -8.61 41.40
C VAL A 227 10.50 -9.66 40.79
N ARG A 228 9.52 -9.26 39.97
CA ARG A 228 8.60 -10.18 39.28
C ARG A 228 9.34 -11.18 38.39
N SER A 229 10.28 -10.71 37.56
CA SER A 229 11.05 -11.56 36.66
C SER A 229 12.00 -12.50 37.40
N ASN A 230 12.50 -12.11 38.58
CA ASN A 230 13.36 -12.96 39.41
C ASN A 230 12.58 -13.83 40.40
N ALA A 231 11.30 -13.57 40.65
CA ALA A 231 10.48 -14.24 41.67
C ALA A 231 10.58 -15.77 41.61
N LYS A 232 10.52 -16.34 40.40
CA LYS A 232 10.63 -17.80 40.20
C LYS A 232 11.97 -18.35 40.68
N SER A 233 13.07 -17.64 40.39
CA SER A 233 14.41 -18.02 40.84
C SER A 233 14.59 -17.81 42.34
N THR A 234 14.06 -16.69 42.88
CA THR A 234 14.07 -16.40 44.31
C THR A 234 13.35 -17.49 45.11
N ILE A 235 12.16 -17.88 44.69
CA ILE A 235 11.38 -18.95 45.34
C ILE A 235 12.12 -20.30 45.23
N HIS A 236 12.73 -20.62 44.08
CA HIS A 236 13.50 -21.86 43.92
C HIS A 236 14.74 -21.91 44.81
N ARG A 237 15.43 -20.78 44.99
CA ARG A 237 16.69 -20.71 45.76
C ARG A 237 16.47 -20.56 47.26
N LEU A 238 15.48 -19.77 47.66
CA LEU A 238 15.31 -19.29 49.04
C LEU A 238 14.01 -19.79 49.68
N GLY A 239 13.12 -20.39 48.90
CA GLY A 239 11.87 -20.98 49.40
C GLY A 239 10.75 -19.97 49.68
N THR A 240 11.02 -18.66 49.68
CA THR A 240 10.00 -17.60 49.84
C THR A 240 10.15 -16.50 48.78
N LEU A 241 9.07 -15.75 48.54
CA LEU A 241 9.07 -14.57 47.65
C LEU A 241 9.89 -13.40 48.20
N ASP A 242 9.94 -13.28 49.53
CA ASP A 242 10.65 -12.23 50.28
C ASP A 242 12.16 -12.51 50.41
N GLY A 243 12.64 -13.66 49.91
CA GLY A 243 14.05 -14.04 49.97
C GLY A 243 14.52 -14.48 51.36
N ARG A 244 13.59 -14.74 52.29
CA ARG A 244 13.88 -15.32 53.60
C ARG A 244 13.96 -16.85 53.50
N SER A 245 14.90 -17.45 54.21
CA SER A 245 14.92 -18.91 54.39
C SER A 245 13.64 -19.35 55.10
N LEU A 246 13.04 -20.45 54.64
CA LEU A 246 11.86 -21.04 55.32
C LEU A 246 12.20 -21.36 56.77
N GLY A 247 11.36 -20.90 57.71
CA GLY A 247 11.48 -21.29 59.11
C GLY A 247 11.16 -22.77 59.32
N PRO A 248 11.58 -23.38 60.45
CA PRO A 248 11.20 -24.75 60.79
C PRO A 248 9.66 -24.91 60.77
N GLY A 249 9.15 -25.72 59.84
CA GLY A 249 7.70 -26.00 59.70
C GLY A 249 6.93 -25.11 58.69
N GLU A 250 7.58 -24.13 58.07
CA GLU A 250 6.95 -23.26 57.07
C GLU A 250 6.91 -23.95 55.69
N LYS A 251 5.74 -24.02 55.05
CA LYS A 251 5.57 -24.68 53.74
C LYS A 251 5.90 -23.71 52.61
N PRO A 252 6.66 -24.11 51.58
CA PRO A 252 6.98 -23.25 50.45
C PRO A 252 5.72 -22.81 49.69
N PRO A 253 5.65 -21.54 49.21
CA PRO A 253 4.55 -21.06 48.39
C PRO A 253 4.51 -21.82 47.05
N VAL A 254 3.34 -22.33 46.69
CA VAL A 254 3.14 -23.08 45.45
C VAL A 254 3.12 -22.12 44.26
N LEU A 255 4.07 -22.30 43.34
CA LEU A 255 4.12 -21.54 42.09
C LEU A 255 3.06 -22.04 41.09
N PRO A 256 2.17 -21.18 40.53
CA PRO A 256 1.05 -21.60 39.69
C PRO A 256 1.38 -22.25 38.32
N ASP A 257 2.65 -22.42 37.91
CA ASP A 257 3.01 -22.62 36.50
C ASP A 257 3.49 -24.04 36.10
N LEU A 258 3.58 -25.00 37.03
CA LEU A 258 4.01 -26.38 36.66
C LEU A 258 2.84 -27.33 36.34
N ALA A 259 1.68 -27.15 36.98
CA ALA A 259 0.54 -28.04 36.78
C ALA A 259 -0.14 -27.88 35.41
N GLN A 260 -0.07 -26.70 34.80
CA GLN A 260 -0.78 -26.42 33.54
C GLN A 260 0.00 -26.79 32.28
N ARG A 261 1.34 -26.75 32.27
CA ARG A 261 2.16 -27.09 31.09
C ARG A 261 2.32 -28.59 30.86
N ILE A 262 2.33 -29.41 31.92
CA ILE A 262 2.43 -30.87 31.79
C ILE A 262 1.12 -31.43 31.20
N SER A 263 -0.05 -30.86 31.53
CA SER A 263 -1.33 -31.28 30.93
C SER A 263 -1.44 -31.01 29.43
N THR A 264 -0.72 -30.03 28.87
CA THR A 264 -0.72 -29.78 27.41
C THR A 264 0.29 -30.64 26.65
N THR A 265 1.39 -31.05 27.29
CA THR A 265 2.40 -31.91 26.65
C THR A 265 2.04 -33.40 26.76
N VAL A 266 1.37 -33.83 27.83
CA VAL A 266 0.90 -35.22 27.99
C VAL A 266 -0.31 -35.54 27.09
N LYS A 267 -1.11 -34.55 26.68
CA LYS A 267 -2.19 -34.75 25.70
C LYS A 267 -1.71 -34.98 24.26
N ASN A 268 -0.43 -34.72 23.95
CA ASN A 268 0.12 -34.87 22.61
C ASN A 268 0.97 -36.14 22.41
N VAL A 269 1.05 -37.03 23.42
CA VAL A 269 1.88 -38.26 23.35
C VAL A 269 1.03 -39.54 23.46
N THR A 270 -0.30 -39.46 23.40
CA THR A 270 -1.11 -40.68 23.33
C THR A 270 -2.33 -40.44 22.46
N LEU A 271 -2.29 -40.97 21.24
CA LEU A 271 -3.35 -41.71 20.53
C LEU A 271 -3.09 -41.67 19.00
N ASP A 272 -2.26 -42.59 18.52
CA ASP A 272 -2.57 -43.30 17.26
C ASP A 272 -3.24 -44.61 17.69
N ASP A 273 -4.59 -44.65 17.67
CA ASP A 273 -5.35 -45.61 16.86
C ASP A 273 -6.88 -45.46 17.07
N LYS A 274 -7.59 -45.41 15.94
CA LYS A 274 -9.02 -45.71 15.67
C LYS A 274 -10.15 -44.72 16.07
N LEU A 275 -10.74 -44.14 15.01
CA LEU A 275 -12.14 -43.68 14.84
C LEU A 275 -13.17 -44.86 14.94
N PRO A 276 -14.52 -44.64 14.90
CA PRO A 276 -15.36 -43.52 15.39
C PRO A 276 -16.71 -43.97 16.04
N LYS A 277 -17.41 -43.08 16.78
CA LYS A 277 -18.89 -43.04 16.77
C LYS A 277 -19.51 -41.74 17.33
N ARG A 278 -20.52 -41.25 16.58
CA ARG A 278 -21.45 -40.14 16.85
C ARG A 278 -22.36 -40.41 18.08
N ARG A 279 -22.75 -39.39 18.86
CA ARG A 279 -24.02 -38.62 18.79
C ARG A 279 -24.14 -37.62 19.97
N ASN A 280 -24.96 -36.58 19.76
CA ASN A 280 -25.22 -35.39 20.57
C ASN A 280 -25.85 -35.68 21.95
N GLU A 281 -25.70 -34.74 22.89
CA GLU A 281 -26.82 -34.16 23.66
C GLU A 281 -26.42 -32.90 24.44
N HIS A 282 -27.31 -31.90 24.36
CA HIS A 282 -27.37 -30.70 25.18
C HIS A 282 -27.87 -31.08 26.58
N GLU A 283 -27.28 -30.53 27.64
CA GLU A 283 -28.10 -29.97 28.73
C GLU A 283 -27.34 -29.03 29.68
N ASN A 284 -28.13 -28.04 30.12
CA ASN A 284 -27.81 -26.94 31.03
C ASN A 284 -27.20 -27.38 32.37
N ARG A 285 -26.33 -26.54 32.94
CA ARG A 285 -26.37 -26.20 34.37
C ARG A 285 -25.78 -24.83 34.69
N LYS A 286 -26.49 -24.17 35.61
CA LYS A 286 -26.52 -22.77 36.01
C LYS A 286 -25.68 -22.57 37.29
N VAL A 287 -25.37 -21.29 37.59
CA VAL A 287 -24.90 -20.71 38.87
C VAL A 287 -23.42 -21.07 39.23
N THR A 288 -22.51 -20.21 39.71
CA THR A 288 -22.61 -19.06 40.61
C THR A 288 -21.34 -18.22 40.54
N ILE A 289 -21.50 -16.89 40.50
CA ILE A 289 -20.43 -15.89 40.64
C ILE A 289 -19.98 -15.83 42.11
N ARG A 290 -18.67 -15.83 42.36
CA ARG A 290 -18.07 -15.19 43.54
C ARG A 290 -17.02 -14.17 43.07
N LYS A 291 -17.32 -12.88 43.27
CA LYS A 291 -16.39 -11.76 43.14
C LYS A 291 -15.28 -11.87 44.21
N PRO A 292 -14.07 -11.36 43.93
CA PRO A 292 -13.30 -10.65 44.92
C PRO A 292 -13.30 -9.15 44.59
N ALA A 293 -13.58 -8.34 45.61
CA ALA A 293 -13.55 -6.89 45.54
C ALA A 293 -12.11 -6.37 45.49
N LEU A 294 -11.82 -5.52 44.51
CA LEU A 294 -10.83 -4.45 44.59
C LEU A 294 -11.13 -3.42 43.46
N ASN A 295 -11.49 -2.22 43.91
CA ASN A 295 -11.65 -0.93 43.21
C ASN A 295 -12.77 -0.78 42.15
N GLU A 296 -14.02 -0.85 42.62
CA GLU A 296 -15.23 -0.60 41.82
C GLU A 296 -15.37 0.84 41.28
N ALA A 297 -14.65 1.83 41.82
CA ALA A 297 -14.73 3.24 41.40
C ALA A 297 -13.86 3.60 40.17
N GLU A 298 -12.86 2.77 39.84
CA GLU A 298 -11.94 2.99 38.72
C GLU A 298 -12.38 2.21 37.48
N LEU A 299 -12.98 1.02 37.68
CA LEU A 299 -13.62 0.25 36.60
C LEU A 299 -14.90 0.91 36.08
N THR A 300 -15.68 1.57 36.94
CA THR A 300 -16.93 2.24 36.53
C THR A 300 -16.66 3.50 35.70
N LYS A 301 -15.65 4.30 36.07
CA LYS A 301 -15.21 5.46 35.28
C LYS A 301 -14.64 5.04 33.91
N LYS A 302 -13.85 3.97 33.85
CA LYS A 302 -13.27 3.47 32.60
C LYS A 302 -14.33 2.81 31.70
N ALA A 303 -15.33 2.16 32.28
CA ALA A 303 -16.46 1.61 31.53
C ALA A 303 -17.39 2.73 31.01
N GLU A 304 -17.67 3.78 31.79
CA GLU A 304 -18.43 4.94 31.34
C GLU A 304 -17.70 5.74 30.24
N GLU A 305 -16.37 5.81 30.31
CA GLU A 305 -15.55 6.45 29.27
C GLU A 305 -15.55 5.64 27.96
N MET A 306 -15.49 4.30 28.05
CA MET A 306 -15.63 3.42 26.87
C MET A 306 -17.02 3.51 26.23
N VAL A 307 -18.09 3.58 27.02
CA VAL A 307 -19.46 3.76 26.51
C VAL A 307 -19.63 5.13 25.84
N LYS A 308 -19.02 6.19 26.38
CA LYS A 308 -19.03 7.54 25.78
C LYS A 308 -18.22 7.60 24.48
N GLU A 309 -17.10 6.88 24.37
CA GLU A 309 -16.34 6.80 23.12
C GLU A 309 -17.07 5.98 22.05
N GLU A 310 -17.75 4.90 22.43
CA GLU A 310 -18.56 4.08 21.51
C GLU A 310 -19.78 4.84 20.98
N GLU A 311 -20.48 5.59 21.85
CA GLU A 311 -21.59 6.47 21.45
C GLU A 311 -21.12 7.61 20.52
N LYS A 312 -19.92 8.16 20.76
CA LYS A 312 -19.32 9.18 19.90
C LYS A 312 -18.90 8.60 18.54
N ALA A 313 -18.35 7.40 18.51
CA ALA A 313 -18.00 6.71 17.25
C ALA A 313 -19.25 6.35 16.43
N GLU A 314 -20.34 5.93 17.08
CA GLU A 314 -21.62 5.67 16.41
C GLU A 314 -22.26 6.97 15.88
N ALA A 315 -22.15 8.08 16.62
CA ALA A 315 -22.60 9.39 16.17
C ALA A 315 -21.79 9.89 14.95
N GLU A 316 -20.47 9.67 14.91
CA GLU A 316 -19.62 9.99 13.76
C GLU A 316 -19.94 9.13 12.54
N LEU A 317 -20.22 7.83 12.73
CA LEU A 317 -20.64 6.93 11.65
C LEU A 317 -21.99 7.35 11.06
N LYS A 318 -22.97 7.71 11.91
CA LYS A 318 -24.26 8.26 11.47
C LYS A 318 -24.11 9.63 10.79
N GLY A 319 -23.14 10.44 11.23
CA GLY A 319 -22.78 11.71 10.58
C GLY A 319 -22.23 11.52 9.17
N GLN A 320 -21.31 10.57 8.97
CA GLN A 320 -20.75 10.22 7.66
C GLN A 320 -21.82 9.68 6.70
N GLN A 321 -22.74 8.83 7.18
CA GLN A 321 -23.84 8.32 6.38
C GLN A 321 -24.79 9.43 5.89
N ARG A 322 -25.07 10.45 6.73
CA ARG A 322 -25.88 11.61 6.34
C ARG A 322 -25.18 12.47 5.29
N GLN A 323 -23.86 12.64 5.37
CA GLN A 323 -23.10 13.39 4.36
C GLN A 323 -23.06 12.67 3.01
N ASP A 324 -22.88 11.35 3.01
CA ASP A 324 -22.93 10.53 1.79
C ASP A 324 -24.31 10.57 1.12
N GLU A 325 -25.38 10.62 1.90
CA GLU A 325 -26.75 10.73 1.40
C GLU A 325 -27.04 12.11 0.79
N LEU A 326 -26.51 13.18 1.38
CA LEU A 326 -26.57 14.54 0.83
C LEU A 326 -25.80 14.66 -0.49
N VAL A 327 -24.57 14.13 -0.55
CA VAL A 327 -23.76 14.10 -1.78
C VAL A 327 -24.45 13.29 -2.88
N LYS A 328 -25.10 12.17 -2.53
CA LYS A 328 -25.87 11.36 -3.47
C LYS A 328 -27.11 12.10 -3.98
N ALA A 329 -27.80 12.85 -3.13
CA ALA A 329 -28.94 13.69 -3.51
C ALA A 329 -28.53 14.85 -4.44
N GLU A 330 -27.38 15.48 -4.19
CA GLU A 330 -26.83 16.55 -5.01
C GLU A 330 -26.39 16.05 -6.40
N ILE A 331 -25.70 14.91 -6.46
CA ILE A 331 -25.37 14.26 -7.75
C ILE A 331 -26.65 13.90 -8.53
N ALA A 332 -27.73 13.51 -7.85
CA ALA A 332 -29.01 13.21 -8.49
C ALA A 332 -29.73 14.46 -8.99
N SER A 333 -29.69 15.57 -8.25
CA SER A 333 -30.29 16.85 -8.66
C SER A 333 -29.52 17.48 -9.83
N GLU A 334 -28.19 17.42 -9.83
CA GLU A 334 -27.35 17.92 -10.91
C GLU A 334 -27.58 17.15 -12.23
N LYS A 335 -27.74 15.82 -12.14
CA LYS A 335 -28.13 14.99 -13.29
C LYS A 335 -29.50 15.36 -13.85
N LYS A 336 -30.47 15.74 -13.01
CA LYS A 336 -31.80 16.22 -13.45
C LYS A 336 -31.68 17.58 -14.14
N MET A 337 -30.93 18.53 -13.56
CA MET A 337 -30.69 19.86 -14.15
C MET A 337 -29.96 19.78 -15.49
N ARG A 338 -28.99 18.87 -15.64
CA ARG A 338 -28.28 18.64 -16.91
C ARG A 338 -29.20 18.07 -18.00
N LYS A 339 -30.20 17.24 -17.63
CA LYS A 339 -31.22 16.75 -18.57
C LYS A 339 -32.16 17.87 -19.03
N LEU A 340 -32.58 18.76 -18.14
CA LEU A 340 -33.41 19.92 -18.47
C LEU A 340 -32.69 20.90 -19.40
N ARG A 341 -31.43 21.27 -19.09
CA ARG A 341 -30.58 22.10 -19.97
C ARG A 341 -30.41 21.51 -21.37
N LYS A 342 -30.30 20.18 -21.50
CA LYS A 342 -30.24 19.49 -22.80
C LYS A 342 -31.57 19.56 -23.56
N LYS A 343 -32.72 19.49 -22.85
CA LYS A 343 -34.05 19.66 -23.47
C LYS A 343 -34.27 21.09 -23.94
N GLU A 344 -33.85 22.09 -23.18
CA GLU A 344 -33.92 23.51 -23.58
C GLU A 344 -33.06 23.82 -24.79
N LYS A 345 -31.81 23.34 -24.83
CA LYS A 345 -30.94 23.49 -26.01
C LYS A 345 -31.53 22.82 -27.27
N LYS A 346 -32.26 21.71 -27.12
CA LYS A 346 -32.99 21.07 -28.23
C LYS A 346 -34.22 21.87 -28.66
N LYS A 347 -34.96 22.50 -27.74
CA LYS A 347 -36.08 23.40 -28.06
C LYS A 347 -35.62 24.70 -28.72
N GLY A 348 -34.50 25.28 -28.26
CA GLY A 348 -33.88 26.46 -28.86
C GLY A 348 -33.38 26.21 -30.28
N LYS A 349 -32.74 25.05 -30.52
CA LYS A 349 -32.35 24.64 -31.89
C LYS A 349 -33.55 24.39 -32.81
N LYS A 350 -34.66 23.83 -32.30
CA LYS A 350 -35.89 23.68 -33.10
C LYS A 350 -36.54 25.04 -33.43
N LYS A 351 -36.54 26.01 -32.51
CA LYS A 351 -37.04 27.37 -32.78
C LYS A 351 -36.14 28.14 -33.76
N ALA A 352 -34.82 28.02 -33.65
CA ALA A 352 -33.88 28.63 -34.60
C ALA A 352 -33.99 28.03 -36.02
N ASN A 353 -34.28 26.73 -36.13
CA ASN A 353 -34.47 26.09 -37.43
C ASN A 353 -35.82 26.43 -38.10
N VAL A 354 -36.81 26.90 -37.33
CA VAL A 354 -38.09 27.40 -37.88
C VAL A 354 -37.92 28.83 -38.41
N ILE A 355 -37.11 29.66 -37.74
CA ILE A 355 -36.86 31.05 -38.18
C ILE A 355 -35.98 31.11 -39.45
N ILE A 356 -35.10 30.12 -39.67
CA ILE A 356 -34.26 30.06 -40.89
C ILE A 356 -35.03 29.52 -42.10
N ALA A 357 -36.16 28.82 -41.90
CA ALA A 357 -36.98 28.29 -42.99
C ALA A 357 -37.91 29.33 -43.63
N ASP A 358 -38.23 30.43 -42.92
CA ASP A 358 -39.08 31.52 -43.42
C ASP A 358 -38.30 32.62 -44.19
N ALA A 359 -36.97 32.52 -44.30
CA ALA A 359 -36.11 33.56 -44.88
C ALA A 359 -35.43 33.19 -46.21
N MET A 360 -35.85 32.11 -46.87
CA MET A 360 -35.33 31.72 -48.18
C MET A 360 -36.47 31.52 -49.18
N ASP A 361 -37.15 32.62 -49.48
CA ASP A 361 -37.86 32.86 -50.74
C ASP A 361 -37.63 34.33 -51.12
N VAL A 362 -37.47 34.63 -52.42
CA VAL A 362 -37.28 35.96 -53.07
C VAL A 362 -35.83 36.40 -53.41
N ASP A 363 -35.50 36.16 -54.68
CA ASP A 363 -34.90 37.02 -55.73
C ASP A 363 -33.54 37.74 -55.60
N ASN A 364 -32.63 37.31 -56.48
CA ASN A 364 -32.03 38.05 -57.63
C ASN A 364 -31.95 39.60 -57.57
N GLU A 365 -30.75 40.17 -57.58
CA GLU A 365 -30.26 41.07 -58.66
C GLU A 365 -28.82 41.60 -58.44
N VAL A 366 -28.24 41.99 -59.58
CA VAL A 366 -26.89 42.50 -59.87
C VAL A 366 -26.78 44.00 -59.54
N SER A 367 -25.61 44.47 -59.06
CA SER A 367 -24.95 45.68 -59.58
C SER A 367 -23.64 46.04 -58.85
N ASP A 368 -22.66 46.39 -59.68
CA ASP A 368 -21.35 46.95 -59.38
C ASP A 368 -21.42 48.38 -58.80
N SER A 369 -20.39 48.80 -58.06
CA SER A 369 -19.61 50.02 -58.35
C SER A 369 -18.48 50.26 -57.34
N GLU A 370 -17.35 50.67 -57.91
CA GLU A 370 -16.13 51.23 -57.32
C GLU A 370 -16.39 52.58 -56.62
N THR A 371 -15.62 52.96 -55.60
CA THR A 371 -14.56 54.03 -55.69
C THR A 371 -13.98 54.46 -54.33
N LEU A 372 -12.64 54.41 -54.28
CA LEU A 372 -11.63 55.40 -53.85
C LEU A 372 -11.81 56.35 -52.64
N SER A 373 -10.78 56.30 -51.76
CA SER A 373 -9.97 57.41 -51.19
C SER A 373 -10.64 58.44 -50.25
N ALA A 374 -10.03 59.07 -49.24
CA ALA A 374 -8.63 59.32 -48.87
C ALA A 374 -8.51 59.72 -47.37
N GLU A 375 -7.30 59.55 -46.80
CA GLU A 375 -6.56 60.45 -45.86
C GLU A 375 -7.17 60.83 -44.47
N THR A 376 -6.43 61.01 -43.35
CA THR A 376 -5.01 61.32 -43.09
C THR A 376 -4.62 61.07 -41.60
N SER A 377 -3.37 60.60 -41.36
CA SER A 377 -2.35 60.97 -40.31
C SER A 377 -2.68 60.95 -38.78
N LYS A 378 -1.82 60.59 -37.79
CA LYS A 378 -0.33 60.60 -37.57
C LYS A 378 0.11 59.52 -36.54
N GLU A 379 1.24 58.84 -36.74
CA GLU A 379 2.56 58.87 -35.99
C GLU A 379 2.49 58.37 -34.53
N ASP A 380 3.28 57.39 -34.05
CA ASP A 380 4.76 57.36 -34.00
C ASP A 380 5.42 55.94 -34.07
N GLU A 381 6.71 55.98 -34.40
CA GLU A 381 7.71 54.93 -34.70
C GLU A 381 8.05 53.90 -33.61
N LYS A 382 8.49 52.68 -34.00
CA LYS A 382 9.94 52.34 -34.12
C LYS A 382 10.25 50.84 -34.36
N SER A 383 10.92 50.65 -35.50
CA SER A 383 11.87 49.63 -35.98
C SER A 383 11.61 48.13 -35.85
N THR A 384 11.40 47.37 -36.94
CA THR A 384 12.33 46.85 -37.98
C THR A 384 12.91 45.46 -37.64
N VAL A 385 12.60 44.48 -38.51
CA VAL A 385 13.52 43.54 -39.22
C VAL A 385 12.87 42.14 -39.36
N VAL A 386 12.43 41.86 -40.60
CA VAL A 386 12.16 40.56 -41.26
C VAL A 386 13.28 40.45 -42.32
N PRO A 387 13.85 39.29 -42.75
CA PRO A 387 13.13 38.17 -43.40
C PRO A 387 13.80 36.78 -43.18
N LYS A 388 13.42 35.61 -43.73
CA LYS A 388 12.79 35.24 -45.00
C LYS A 388 12.39 33.75 -44.96
N LYS A 389 11.34 33.41 -45.70
CA LYS A 389 10.87 32.06 -46.09
C LYS A 389 11.84 31.33 -47.04
N THR A 390 11.84 30.00 -46.99
CA THR A 390 11.97 29.07 -48.14
C THR A 390 11.41 27.70 -47.70
N GLN A 391 10.27 27.23 -48.20
CA GLN A 391 9.95 26.63 -49.51
C GLN A 391 10.33 25.13 -49.59
N LYS A 392 9.28 24.33 -49.82
CA LYS A 392 9.24 22.87 -50.00
C LYS A 392 10.17 22.37 -51.11
N SER A 393 10.66 21.13 -50.96
CA SER A 393 10.87 20.21 -52.09
C SER A 393 10.35 18.82 -51.74
N ARG A 394 9.93 18.09 -52.78
CA ARG A 394 9.14 16.86 -52.77
C ARG A 394 9.80 15.91 -53.79
N SER A 395 10.23 14.73 -53.39
CA SER A 395 10.38 13.50 -54.21
C SER A 395 10.78 12.36 -53.25
N LEU A 396 10.04 11.26 -53.06
CA LEU A 396 9.60 10.18 -53.96
C LEU A 396 10.71 9.16 -54.25
N THR A 397 10.77 8.10 -53.42
CA THR A 397 11.08 6.73 -53.85
C THR A 397 10.23 5.75 -53.04
N LYS A 398 9.39 4.99 -53.75
CA LYS A 398 8.80 3.73 -53.30
C LYS A 398 9.76 2.62 -53.74
N ALA A 399 10.16 1.75 -52.81
CA ALA A 399 10.31 0.30 -52.97
C ALA A 399 11.19 -0.28 -51.85
N LEU A 400 10.57 -0.78 -50.78
CA LEU A 400 11.00 -2.04 -50.17
C LEU A 400 9.79 -2.68 -49.50
N SER A 401 9.25 -3.67 -50.18
CA SER A 401 8.20 -4.55 -49.72
C SER A 401 8.77 -5.64 -48.79
N VAL A 402 7.91 -6.12 -47.89
CA VAL A 402 7.95 -7.41 -47.19
C VAL A 402 8.87 -7.53 -45.96
N LEU A 403 8.33 -7.21 -44.78
CA LEU A 403 8.60 -7.91 -43.52
C LEU A 403 7.31 -7.97 -42.66
N PRO A 404 6.98 -9.10 -42.01
CA PRO A 404 5.76 -9.26 -41.22
C PRO A 404 5.79 -8.45 -39.92
N ALA A 405 4.61 -7.99 -39.49
CA ALA A 405 4.42 -7.05 -38.38
C ALA A 405 4.80 -7.57 -36.96
N VAL A 406 5.26 -8.82 -36.82
CA VAL A 406 5.46 -9.49 -35.53
C VAL A 406 6.79 -9.12 -34.83
N LEU A 407 7.69 -8.35 -35.46
CA LEU A 407 9.00 -7.99 -34.85
C LEU A 407 9.15 -6.53 -34.41
N ARG A 408 8.09 -5.70 -34.44
CA ARG A 408 8.21 -4.25 -34.18
C ARG A 408 7.95 -3.78 -32.74
N SER A 409 7.71 -4.66 -31.77
CA SER A 409 7.31 -4.26 -30.40
C SER A 409 8.31 -4.58 -29.27
N ARG A 410 9.58 -4.88 -29.57
CA ARG A 410 10.58 -5.29 -28.54
C ARG A 410 11.62 -4.23 -28.13
N THR A 411 11.61 -3.02 -28.68
CA THR A 411 12.75 -2.07 -28.52
C THR A 411 12.62 -1.04 -27.38
N LYS A 412 11.47 -0.89 -26.72
CA LYS A 412 11.32 0.12 -25.64
C LYS A 412 11.63 -0.37 -24.22
N LYS A 413 11.67 -1.69 -23.98
CA LYS A 413 12.08 -2.27 -22.68
C LYS A 413 13.59 -2.54 -22.58
N SER A 414 14.30 -2.66 -23.71
CA SER A 414 15.75 -2.93 -23.75
C SER A 414 16.59 -1.74 -23.26
N HIS A 415 16.20 -0.49 -23.56
CA HIS A 415 16.96 0.68 -23.13
C HIS A 415 17.03 0.87 -21.61
N ARG A 416 16.00 0.44 -20.86
CA ARG A 416 16.05 0.47 -19.39
C ARG A 416 17.04 -0.56 -18.87
N GLN A 417 17.04 -1.78 -19.40
CA GLN A 417 17.98 -2.82 -18.94
C GLN A 417 19.43 -2.49 -19.29
N LEU A 418 19.68 -1.90 -20.47
CA LEU A 418 21.02 -1.46 -20.87
C LEU A 418 21.56 -0.29 -20.02
N ALA A 419 20.68 0.60 -19.55
CA ALA A 419 21.07 1.68 -18.64
C ALA A 419 21.50 1.15 -17.26
N TRP A 420 20.79 0.15 -16.73
CA TRP A 420 21.16 -0.49 -15.46
C TRP A 420 22.47 -1.28 -15.56
N THR A 421 22.70 -2.00 -16.66
CA THR A 421 23.97 -2.71 -16.86
C THR A 421 25.15 -1.75 -17.01
N GLY A 422 24.97 -0.62 -17.70
CA GLY A 422 26.01 0.42 -17.79
C GLY A 422 26.38 1.03 -16.44
N LEU A 423 25.39 1.27 -15.58
CA LEU A 423 25.59 1.78 -14.21
C LEU A 423 26.34 0.76 -13.32
N ILE A 424 26.02 -0.53 -13.45
CA ILE A 424 26.72 -1.59 -12.71
C ILE A 424 28.18 -1.72 -13.18
N CYS A 425 28.44 -1.65 -14.49
CA CYS A 425 29.80 -1.69 -15.03
C CYS A 425 30.65 -0.49 -14.58
N LEU A 426 30.09 0.73 -14.57
CA LEU A 426 30.77 1.92 -14.05
C LEU A 426 31.08 1.83 -12.55
N PHE A 427 30.16 1.24 -11.78
CA PHE A 427 30.36 1.05 -10.34
C PHE A 427 31.47 0.03 -10.06
N LEU A 428 31.49 -1.10 -10.77
CA LEU A 428 32.56 -2.10 -10.67
C LEU A 428 33.91 -1.56 -11.13
N TYR A 429 33.94 -0.78 -12.21
CA TYR A 429 35.17 -0.11 -12.66
C TYR A 429 35.69 0.88 -11.62
N SER A 430 34.81 1.61 -10.95
CA SER A 430 35.17 2.55 -9.88
C SER A 430 35.67 1.86 -8.61
N ILE A 431 35.26 0.62 -8.34
CA ILE A 431 35.78 -0.20 -7.25
C ILE A 431 37.17 -0.72 -7.61
N MET A 432 37.33 -1.28 -8.81
CA MET A 432 38.62 -1.80 -9.29
C MET A 432 39.67 -0.70 -9.41
N ALA A 433 39.30 0.51 -9.85
CA ALA A 433 40.19 1.66 -9.92
C ALA A 433 40.56 2.28 -8.56
N ARG A 434 39.96 1.78 -7.47
CA ARG A 434 40.26 2.23 -6.09
C ARG A 434 41.18 1.26 -5.33
N GLU A 435 41.38 0.07 -5.88
CA GLU A 435 42.24 -1.00 -5.33
C GLU A 435 43.57 -1.16 -6.10
N CYS A 436 43.76 -0.40 -7.18
CA CYS A 436 45.07 -0.10 -7.78
C CYS A 436 45.48 1.32 -7.38
#